data_AF-A0A4Q3UVE4-F1
#
_entry.id   AF-A0A4Q3UVE4-F1
#
_cell.length_a   1.000
_cell.length_b   1.000
_cell.length_c   1.000
_cell.angle_alpha   90.00
_cell.angle_beta   90.00
_cell.angle_gamma   90.00
#
_symmetry.space_group_name_H-M   'P 1'
#
loop_
_entity.id
_entity.type
_entity.pdbx_description
1 polymer ?
#
loop_
_entity_poly.entity_id
_entity_poly.type
_entity_poly.pdbx_seq_one_letter_code
_entity_poly.pdbx_strand_id
1 'polypeptide(L)'
;MNLRLRHLTLAALALASTSALAQSFKTKALEVSKTDVMVRVVPGTDTRLLDAAIGAREISSMPQIGWRKVRVSASYGATRALAYYNGNSRVLEAAPVNKYNLDAVVNDPAFRQQYSPVMMKVPAGWDFTIGVATTKIAILDSSFELKHEEFQNGKMLAGYDFSDDDDDVNPTEDDDVHG
;
A
#
# COMPACT_ATOMS: atom_id res chain seq x y z
N MET A 1 -20.68 25.29 -68.50
CA MET A 1 -19.73 24.21 -68.87
C MET A 1 -19.17 23.65 -67.58
N ASN A 2 -19.47 22.38 -67.29
CA ASN A 2 -19.36 21.77 -65.96
C ASN A 2 -17.92 21.39 -65.59
N LEU A 3 -17.47 21.74 -64.39
CA LEU A 3 -16.39 21.04 -63.70
C LEU A 3 -16.89 20.54 -62.35
N ARG A 4 -16.99 19.21 -62.26
CA ARG A 4 -17.27 18.45 -61.04
C ARG A 4 -16.00 18.40 -60.19
N LEU A 5 -16.07 18.82 -58.93
CA LEU A 5 -15.09 18.41 -57.92
C LEU A 5 -15.65 17.22 -57.11
N ARG A 6 -14.87 16.14 -57.07
CA ARG A 6 -15.11 14.93 -56.30
C ARG A 6 -14.14 14.90 -55.11
N HIS A 7 -14.65 14.44 -53.96
CA HIS A 7 -13.94 13.87 -52.79
C HIS A 7 -13.13 14.90 -51.96
N LEU A 8 -13.06 14.86 -50.63
CA LEU A 8 -13.00 13.73 -49.70
C LEU A 8 -13.84 13.97 -48.43
N THR A 9 -14.58 12.95 -48.01
CA THR A 9 -15.05 12.80 -46.63
C THR A 9 -13.87 12.40 -45.75
N LEU A 10 -13.48 13.27 -44.83
CA LEU A 10 -12.53 12.96 -43.76
C LEU A 10 -13.26 12.11 -42.72
N ALA A 11 -13.04 10.80 -42.72
CA ALA A 11 -13.48 9.94 -41.63
C ALA A 11 -12.53 10.17 -40.45
N ALA A 12 -12.98 10.95 -39.46
CA ALA A 12 -12.28 11.08 -38.18
C ALA A 12 -12.40 9.76 -37.43
N LEU A 13 -11.33 8.96 -37.46
CA LEU A 13 -11.17 7.78 -36.63
C LEU A 13 -10.86 8.27 -35.21
N ALA A 14 -11.89 8.42 -34.37
CA ALA A 14 -11.69 8.63 -32.94
C ALA A 14 -11.11 7.33 -32.36
N LEU A 15 -9.79 7.29 -32.19
CA LEU A 15 -9.18 6.34 -31.26
C LEU A 15 -9.66 6.74 -29.87
N ALA A 16 -10.59 5.96 -29.32
CA ALA A 16 -10.88 6.02 -27.90
C ALA A 16 -9.63 5.52 -27.17
N SER A 17 -8.80 6.46 -26.71
CA SER A 17 -7.77 6.19 -25.70
C SER A 17 -8.51 5.64 -24.49
N THR A 18 -8.31 4.37 -24.19
CA THR A 18 -8.78 3.79 -22.93
C THR A 18 -8.04 4.51 -21.82
N SER A 19 -8.70 5.49 -21.21
CA SER A 19 -8.23 6.19 -20.04
C SER A 19 -7.81 5.14 -19.00
N ALA A 20 -6.54 5.17 -18.59
CA ALA A 20 -6.07 4.38 -17.47
C ALA A 20 -6.82 4.88 -16.24
N LEU A 21 -7.88 4.16 -15.85
CA LEU A 21 -8.58 4.44 -14.59
C LEU A 21 -7.55 4.41 -13.48
N ALA A 22 -7.36 5.55 -12.83
CA ALA A 22 -6.47 5.62 -11.70
C ALA A 22 -7.01 4.75 -10.59
N GLN A 23 -6.12 3.89 -10.11
CA GLN A 23 -6.48 2.89 -9.13
C GLN A 23 -6.64 3.58 -7.78
N SER A 24 -7.89 3.75 -7.33
CA SER A 24 -8.15 4.10 -5.95
C SER A 24 -7.71 2.91 -5.09
N PHE A 25 -6.59 3.03 -4.40
CA PHE A 25 -6.16 2.07 -3.40
C PHE A 25 -6.99 2.29 -2.14
N LYS A 26 -7.95 1.40 -1.91
CA LYS A 26 -8.57 1.28 -0.58
C LYS A 26 -7.60 0.53 0.32
N THR A 27 -7.20 1.15 1.42
CA THR A 27 -6.49 0.44 2.48
C THR A 27 -7.33 -0.76 2.93
N LYS A 28 -6.87 -1.97 2.59
CA LYS A 28 -7.54 -3.20 3.00
C LYS A 28 -7.23 -3.41 4.48
N ALA A 29 -8.27 -3.45 5.31
CA ALA A 29 -8.11 -3.75 6.73
C ALA A 29 -7.42 -5.11 6.88
N LEU A 30 -6.42 -5.18 7.74
CA LEU A 30 -5.72 -6.42 8.02
C LEU A 30 -6.70 -7.45 8.59
N GLU A 31 -6.71 -8.66 8.03
CA GLU A 31 -7.53 -9.74 8.56
C GLU A 31 -6.82 -10.31 9.79
N VAL A 32 -7.36 -10.01 10.97
CA VAL A 32 -6.85 -10.58 12.23
C VAL A 32 -7.21 -12.07 12.28
N SER A 33 -6.21 -12.91 12.56
CA SER A 33 -6.42 -14.34 12.75
C SER A 33 -7.34 -14.61 13.92
N LYS A 34 -8.34 -15.47 13.70
CA LYS A 34 -9.31 -15.87 14.72
C LYS A 34 -8.76 -16.90 15.70
N THR A 35 -7.63 -17.53 15.41
CA THR A 35 -7.09 -18.67 16.18
C THR A 35 -5.62 -18.55 16.54
N ASP A 36 -4.87 -17.68 15.85
CA ASP A 36 -3.43 -17.59 16.02
C ASP A 36 -3.06 -16.31 16.75
N VAL A 37 -2.17 -16.43 17.73
CA VAL A 37 -1.65 -15.29 18.49
C VAL A 37 -0.13 -15.38 18.59
N MET A 38 0.51 -14.23 18.59
CA MET A 38 1.92 -14.10 18.92
C MET A 38 2.05 -13.92 20.43
N VAL A 39 2.99 -14.62 21.05
CA VAL A 39 3.26 -14.56 22.49
C VAL A 39 4.76 -14.40 22.69
N ARG A 40 5.15 -13.46 23.53
CA ARG A 40 6.51 -13.27 24.01
C ARG A 40 6.56 -13.61 25.50
N VAL A 41 7.44 -14.50 25.90
CA VAL A 41 7.51 -15.00 27.28
C VAL A 41 8.79 -14.55 27.98
N VAL A 42 8.76 -14.52 29.31
CA VAL A 42 9.96 -14.31 30.12
C VAL A 42 10.96 -15.43 29.82
N PRO A 43 12.26 -15.15 29.61
CA PRO A 43 13.26 -16.19 29.37
C PRO A 43 13.24 -17.29 30.42
N GLY A 44 13.34 -18.55 29.98
CA GLY A 44 13.29 -19.73 30.86
C GLY A 44 11.88 -20.16 31.29
N THR A 45 10.82 -19.48 30.82
CA THR A 45 9.43 -19.91 31.06
C THR A 45 9.16 -21.28 30.45
N ASP A 46 8.67 -22.22 31.25
CA ASP A 46 8.06 -23.44 30.72
C ASP A 46 6.71 -23.12 30.09
N THR A 47 6.70 -23.08 28.76
CA THR A 47 5.54 -22.70 27.97
C THR A 47 4.51 -23.82 27.82
N ARG A 48 4.87 -25.08 28.09
CA ARG A 48 3.94 -26.21 27.92
C ARG A 48 2.76 -26.11 28.87
N LEU A 49 3.01 -25.72 30.13
CA LEU A 49 1.95 -25.55 31.13
C LEU A 49 1.03 -24.38 30.79
N LEU A 50 1.60 -23.28 30.27
CA LEU A 50 0.82 -22.12 29.83
C LEU A 50 -0.12 -22.48 28.69
N ASP A 51 0.38 -23.24 27.72
CA ASP A 51 -0.37 -23.60 26.52
C ASP A 51 -1.41 -24.67 26.80
N ALA A 52 -1.06 -25.69 27.60
CA ALA A 52 -1.96 -26.79 27.94
C ALA A 52 -3.23 -26.30 28.66
N ALA A 53 -3.12 -25.25 29.49
CA ALA A 53 -4.26 -24.68 30.22
C ALA A 53 -5.39 -24.14 29.31
N ILE A 54 -5.06 -23.80 28.06
CA ILE A 54 -6.02 -23.28 27.08
C ILE A 54 -6.10 -24.16 25.82
N GLY A 55 -5.45 -25.32 25.82
CA GLY A 55 -5.34 -26.20 24.66
C GLY A 55 -4.63 -25.56 23.46
N ALA A 56 -3.70 -24.63 23.71
CA ALA A 56 -2.89 -24.02 22.66
C ALA A 56 -1.82 -24.99 22.15
N ARG A 57 -1.46 -24.85 20.87
CA ARG A 57 -0.34 -25.54 20.24
C ARG A 57 0.64 -24.54 19.68
N GLU A 58 1.92 -24.70 19.98
CA GLU A 58 2.96 -23.92 19.32
C GLU A 58 3.02 -24.30 17.83
N ILE A 59 3.06 -23.27 16.98
CA ILE A 59 3.14 -23.41 15.52
C ILE A 59 4.54 -23.09 15.03
N SER A 60 5.16 -22.05 15.59
CA SER A 60 6.52 -21.63 15.24
C SER A 60 7.12 -20.81 16.37
N SER A 61 8.45 -20.80 16.50
CA SER A 61 9.18 -20.00 17.47
C SER A 61 10.26 -19.15 16.81
N MET A 62 10.56 -18.01 17.44
CA MET A 62 11.66 -17.12 17.11
C MET A 62 12.50 -16.90 18.39
N PRO A 63 13.28 -17.90 18.83
CA PRO A 63 13.98 -17.87 20.11
C PRO A 63 14.89 -16.65 20.27
N GLN A 64 15.49 -16.17 19.17
CA GLN A 64 16.38 -15.00 19.14
C GLN A 64 15.72 -13.70 19.63
N ILE A 65 14.39 -13.61 19.58
CA ILE A 65 13.62 -12.44 20.03
C ILE A 65 12.54 -12.80 21.08
N GLY A 66 12.52 -14.07 21.52
CA GLY A 66 11.60 -14.58 22.55
C GLY A 66 10.13 -14.69 22.12
N TRP A 67 9.84 -14.49 20.83
CA TRP A 67 8.50 -14.57 20.27
C TRP A 67 8.17 -15.98 19.80
N ARG A 68 6.88 -16.32 19.85
CA ARG A 68 6.35 -17.56 19.30
C ARG A 68 4.92 -17.36 18.83
N LYS A 69 4.54 -18.14 17.83
CA LYS A 69 3.15 -18.21 17.34
C LYS A 69 2.50 -19.45 17.92
N VAL A 70 1.38 -19.26 18.59
CA VAL A 70 0.55 -20.34 19.11
C VAL A 70 -0.82 -20.31 18.47
N ARG A 71 -1.45 -21.47 18.36
CA ARG A 71 -2.80 -21.65 17.82
C ARG A 71 -3.70 -22.26 18.88
N VAL A 72 -4.86 -21.67 19.08
CA VAL A 72 -5.95 -22.20 19.91
C VAL A 72 -7.07 -22.80 19.05
N SER A 73 -7.98 -23.54 19.67
CA SER A 73 -9.18 -24.00 18.98
C SER A 73 -10.05 -22.82 18.52
N ALA A 74 -10.85 -23.04 17.46
CA ALA A 74 -11.80 -22.04 16.98
C ALA A 74 -12.84 -21.65 18.05
N SER A 75 -13.21 -22.57 18.94
CA SER A 75 -14.14 -22.31 20.04
C SER A 75 -13.54 -21.47 21.17
N TYR A 76 -12.23 -21.57 21.40
CA TYR A 76 -11.54 -20.72 22.38
C TYR A 76 -11.32 -19.31 21.83
N GLY A 77 -10.77 -19.23 20.61
CA GLY A 77 -10.60 -17.99 19.85
C GLY A 77 -9.44 -17.10 20.32
N ALA A 78 -8.90 -16.32 19.38
CA ALA A 78 -7.72 -15.48 19.58
C ALA A 78 -7.93 -14.40 20.64
N THR A 79 -9.10 -13.76 20.71
CA THR A 79 -9.37 -12.70 21.71
C THR A 79 -9.24 -13.21 23.14
N ARG A 80 -9.77 -14.40 23.45
CA ARG A 80 -9.62 -15.01 24.78
C ARG A 80 -8.19 -15.45 25.04
N ALA A 81 -7.49 -15.94 24.01
CA ALA A 81 -6.08 -16.29 24.12
C ALA A 81 -5.21 -15.08 24.46
N LEU A 82 -5.43 -13.94 23.79
CA LEU A 82 -4.73 -12.68 24.08
C LEU A 82 -4.96 -12.24 25.53
N ALA A 83 -6.22 -12.26 25.99
CA ALA A 83 -6.55 -11.90 27.37
C ALA A 83 -5.89 -12.84 28.40
N TYR A 84 -5.91 -14.15 28.14
CA TYR A 84 -5.27 -15.15 29.00
C TYR A 84 -3.75 -14.94 29.09
N TYR A 85 -3.07 -14.80 27.94
CA TYR A 85 -1.62 -14.63 27.93
C TYR A 85 -1.21 -13.29 28.53
N ASN A 86 -1.85 -12.17 28.18
CA ASN A 86 -1.54 -10.86 28.75
C ASN A 86 -1.84 -10.76 30.27
N GLY A 87 -2.70 -11.64 30.81
CA GLY A 87 -2.97 -11.75 32.24
C GLY A 87 -1.95 -12.60 33.02
N ASN A 88 -0.99 -13.25 32.35
CA ASN A 88 -0.05 -14.16 32.98
C ASN A 88 1.30 -13.49 33.25
N SER A 89 1.80 -13.57 34.49
CA SER A 89 3.08 -12.93 34.89
C SER A 89 4.33 -13.49 34.20
N ARG A 90 4.23 -14.64 33.51
CA ARG A 90 5.32 -15.24 32.72
C ARG A 90 5.29 -14.83 31.25
N VAL A 91 4.27 -14.08 30.84
CA VAL A 91 4.14 -13.53 29.49
C VAL A 91 4.54 -12.06 29.56
N LEU A 92 5.47 -11.67 28.70
CA LEU A 92 5.87 -10.28 28.53
C LEU A 92 4.86 -9.53 27.67
N GLU A 93 4.36 -10.18 26.61
CA GLU A 93 3.45 -9.58 25.65
C GLU A 93 2.71 -10.64 24.85
N ALA A 94 1.45 -10.40 24.50
CA ALA A 94 0.73 -11.16 23.49
C ALA A 94 0.02 -10.22 22.50
N ALA A 95 0.18 -10.52 21.21
CA ALA A 95 -0.28 -9.68 20.10
C ALA A 95 -1.06 -10.51 19.05
N PRO A 96 -2.02 -9.89 18.35
CA PRO A 96 -2.75 -10.57 17.27
C PRO A 96 -1.85 -10.95 16.10
N VAL A 97 -2.15 -12.08 15.45
CA VAL A 97 -1.55 -12.42 14.15
C VAL A 97 -2.41 -11.81 13.05
N ASN A 98 -1.84 -10.87 12.29
CA ASN A 98 -2.48 -10.30 11.11
C ASN A 98 -2.14 -11.12 9.87
N LYS A 99 -3.12 -11.33 9.00
CA LYS A 99 -2.92 -11.90 7.67
C LYS A 99 -2.88 -10.78 6.64
N TYR A 100 -1.91 -10.88 5.74
CA TYR A 100 -1.77 -10.04 4.57
C TYR A 100 -2.24 -10.82 3.35
N ASN A 101 -2.94 -10.15 2.44
CA ASN A 101 -3.22 -10.67 1.12
C ASN A 101 -2.36 -9.89 0.13
N LEU A 102 -1.64 -10.61 -0.73
CA LEU A 102 -0.75 -10.02 -1.73
C LEU A 102 -1.57 -9.73 -2.99
N ASP A 103 -2.33 -8.63 -2.96
CA ASP A 103 -3.35 -8.30 -3.97
C ASP A 103 -3.04 -6.97 -4.70
N ALA A 104 -1.89 -6.35 -4.47
CA ALA A 104 -1.52 -5.10 -5.15
C ALA A 104 -1.46 -5.32 -6.67
N VAL A 105 -2.40 -4.70 -7.39
CA VAL A 105 -2.43 -4.71 -8.85
C VAL A 105 -1.65 -3.51 -9.36
N VAL A 106 -0.68 -3.76 -10.23
CA VAL A 106 0.04 -2.73 -10.96
C VAL A 106 -0.67 -2.50 -12.29
N ASN A 107 -1.20 -1.29 -12.49
CA ASN A 107 -2.00 -0.92 -13.67
C ASN A 107 -1.19 -0.20 -14.77
N ASP A 108 0.07 0.15 -14.51
CA ASP A 108 0.96 0.76 -15.50
C ASP A 108 1.47 -0.31 -16.50
N PRO A 109 1.11 -0.24 -17.79
CA PRO A 109 1.55 -1.20 -18.81
C PRO A 109 3.07 -1.20 -19.01
N ALA A 110 3.74 -0.07 -18.77
CA ALA A 110 5.19 0.10 -18.92
C ALA A 110 5.95 -0.28 -17.64
N PHE A 111 5.28 -0.66 -16.54
CA PHE A 111 5.92 -0.95 -15.26
C PHE A 111 7.09 -1.94 -15.35
N ARG A 112 6.99 -2.95 -16.23
CA ARG A 112 8.06 -3.95 -16.43
C ARG A 112 9.37 -3.35 -16.95
N GLN A 113 9.33 -2.14 -17.49
CA GLN A 113 10.48 -1.40 -18.00
C GLN A 113 11.11 -0.50 -16.92
N GLN A 114 10.42 -0.28 -15.80
CA GLN A 114 10.91 0.54 -14.69
C GLN A 114 11.82 -0.29 -13.76
N TYR A 115 13.13 -0.08 -13.86
CA TYR A 115 14.13 -0.83 -13.09
C TYR A 115 13.97 -0.63 -11.57
N SER A 116 13.88 0.63 -11.11
CA SER A 116 13.96 0.95 -9.68
C SER A 116 12.79 0.40 -8.85
N PRO A 117 11.51 0.55 -9.26
CA PRO A 117 10.39 -0.01 -8.50
C PRO A 117 10.43 -1.54 -8.39
N VAL A 118 10.92 -2.22 -9.43
CA VAL A 118 11.12 -3.67 -9.43
C VAL A 118 12.23 -4.07 -8.45
N MET A 119 13.39 -3.39 -8.52
CA MET A 119 14.53 -3.68 -7.65
C MET A 119 14.24 -3.41 -6.17
N MET A 120 13.50 -2.34 -5.88
CA MET A 120 13.08 -1.98 -4.52
C MET A 120 11.87 -2.79 -4.04
N LYS A 121 11.30 -3.67 -4.88
CA LYS A 121 10.11 -4.48 -4.58
C LYS A 121 8.90 -3.64 -4.17
N VAL A 122 8.72 -2.49 -4.80
CA VAL A 122 7.63 -1.54 -4.51
C VAL A 122 6.24 -2.17 -4.57
N PRO A 123 5.89 -3.03 -5.56
CA PRO A 123 4.57 -3.66 -5.60
C PRO A 123 4.25 -4.50 -4.35
N ALA A 124 5.25 -5.18 -3.79
CA ALA A 124 5.08 -5.92 -2.55
C ALA A 124 4.89 -4.99 -1.34
N GLY A 125 5.45 -3.77 -1.39
CA GLY A 125 5.18 -2.72 -0.40
C GLY A 125 3.74 -2.21 -0.45
N TRP A 126 3.17 -2.10 -1.65
CA TRP A 126 1.77 -1.66 -1.85
C TRP A 126 0.72 -2.63 -1.30
N ASP A 127 1.10 -3.89 -1.02
CA ASP A 127 0.26 -4.82 -0.25
C ASP A 127 0.06 -4.36 1.21
N PHE A 128 0.98 -3.53 1.73
CA PHE A 128 0.93 -3.01 3.09
C PHE A 128 0.38 -1.58 3.13
N THR A 129 0.90 -0.70 2.29
CA THR A 129 0.47 0.69 2.21
C THR A 129 0.96 1.34 0.91
N ILE A 130 0.17 2.30 0.41
CA ILE A 130 0.59 3.24 -0.64
C ILE A 130 0.85 4.65 -0.07
N GLY A 131 0.86 4.78 1.26
CA GLY A 131 0.77 6.05 1.97
C GLY A 131 -0.64 6.37 2.45
N VAL A 132 -0.80 7.53 3.07
CA VAL A 132 -2.08 8.08 3.55
C VAL A 132 -2.21 9.52 3.09
N ALA A 133 -3.42 9.94 2.70
CA ALA A 133 -3.66 11.28 2.16
C ALA A 133 -3.32 12.44 3.12
N THR A 134 -3.20 12.15 4.43
CA THR A 134 -2.76 13.14 5.42
C THR A 134 -1.25 13.38 5.40
N THR A 135 -0.47 12.48 4.80
CA THR A 135 0.97 12.68 4.61
C THR A 135 1.19 13.46 3.32
N LYS A 136 1.69 14.69 3.45
CA LYS A 136 2.01 15.57 2.33
C LYS A 136 3.51 15.48 2.02
N ILE A 137 3.84 15.42 0.74
CA ILE A 137 5.22 15.45 0.23
C ILE A 137 5.37 16.76 -0.54
N ALA A 138 6.30 17.62 -0.13
CA ALA A 138 6.68 18.81 -0.87
C ALA A 138 7.90 18.48 -1.74
N ILE A 139 7.80 18.77 -3.03
CA ILE A 139 8.90 18.62 -4.00
C ILE A 139 9.27 20.05 -4.42
N LEU A 140 10.54 20.41 -4.25
CA LEU A 140 11.08 21.71 -4.63
C LEU A 140 11.92 21.48 -5.89
N ASP A 141 11.36 21.81 -7.04
CA ASP A 141 11.95 21.63 -8.37
C ASP A 141 11.57 22.82 -9.27
N SER A 142 11.90 22.78 -10.57
CA SER A 142 11.64 23.89 -11.51
C SER A 142 10.16 24.08 -11.84
N SER A 143 9.51 23.09 -12.44
CA SER A 143 8.10 23.16 -12.81
C SER A 143 7.41 21.79 -12.76
N PHE A 144 6.07 21.77 -12.74
CA PHE A 144 5.27 20.54 -12.72
C PHE A 144 4.15 20.58 -13.76
N GLU A 145 4.13 19.65 -14.72
CA GLU A 145 3.05 19.56 -15.71
C GLU A 145 1.76 18.94 -15.10
N LEU A 146 0.88 19.82 -14.60
CA LEU A 146 -0.34 19.43 -13.90
C LEU A 146 -1.41 18.76 -14.78
N LYS A 147 -1.36 18.93 -16.11
CA LYS A 147 -2.34 18.34 -17.04
C LYS A 147 -2.02 16.89 -17.38
N HIS A 148 -0.86 16.37 -16.98
CA HIS A 148 -0.49 14.98 -17.18
C HIS A 148 -1.52 14.02 -16.55
N GLU A 149 -1.84 12.92 -17.25
CA GLU A 149 -2.90 11.97 -16.86
C GLU A 149 -2.69 11.40 -15.44
N GLU A 150 -1.43 11.30 -14.99
CA GLU A 150 -1.09 10.81 -13.66
C GLU A 150 -1.67 11.67 -12.53
N PHE A 151 -1.75 12.99 -12.71
CA PHE A 151 -2.17 13.93 -11.68
C PHE A 151 -3.67 14.21 -11.66
N GLN A 152 -4.41 13.78 -12.68
CA GLN A 152 -5.86 14.01 -12.83
C GLN A 152 -6.73 13.42 -11.71
N ASN A 153 -6.13 12.62 -10.82
CA ASN A 153 -6.81 11.88 -9.76
C ASN A 153 -6.62 12.52 -8.38
N GLY A 154 -6.17 13.78 -8.34
CA GLY A 154 -5.96 14.53 -7.10
C GLY A 154 -4.72 14.08 -6.32
N LYS A 155 -3.72 13.50 -7.01
CA LYS A 155 -2.40 13.22 -6.40
C LYS A 155 -1.62 14.50 -6.09
N MET A 156 -1.88 15.57 -6.85
CA MET A 156 -1.26 16.87 -6.65
C MET A 156 -2.18 17.77 -5.81
N LEU A 157 -1.59 18.48 -4.85
CA LEU A 157 -2.24 19.56 -4.10
C LEU A 157 -1.90 20.90 -4.76
N ALA A 158 -2.58 21.98 -4.38
CA ALA A 158 -2.14 23.33 -4.76
C ALA A 158 -0.68 23.54 -4.31
N GLY A 159 0.16 23.95 -5.25
CA GLY A 159 1.57 24.27 -5.03
C GLY A 159 1.80 25.78 -4.96
N TYR A 160 3.06 26.19 -5.03
CA TYR A 160 3.47 27.59 -5.00
C TYR A 160 4.76 27.76 -5.82
N ASP A 161 4.80 28.79 -6.67
CA ASP A 161 6.01 29.23 -7.37
C ASP A 161 6.69 30.34 -6.54
N PHE A 162 7.94 30.08 -6.16
CA PHE A 162 8.75 31.03 -5.39
C PHE A 162 9.58 31.97 -6.27
N SER A 163 9.60 31.76 -7.58
CA SER A 163 10.38 32.56 -8.54
C SER A 163 9.72 33.91 -8.80
N ASP A 164 8.40 33.93 -9.00
CA ASP A 164 7.60 35.13 -9.25
C ASP A 164 6.46 35.34 -8.23
N ASP A 165 6.49 34.60 -7.13
CA ASP A 165 5.64 34.73 -5.95
C ASP A 165 4.13 34.45 -6.21
N ASP A 166 3.79 33.48 -7.04
CA ASP A 166 2.40 33.09 -7.34
C ASP A 166 2.06 31.60 -7.13
N ASP A 167 0.84 31.19 -7.50
CA ASP A 167 0.34 29.82 -7.32
C ASP A 167 0.46 28.97 -8.62
N ASP A 168 1.09 29.48 -9.69
CA ASP A 168 1.26 28.79 -10.97
C ASP A 168 2.56 27.97 -11.01
N VAL A 169 2.47 26.71 -10.58
CA VAL A 169 3.62 25.77 -10.62
C VAL A 169 3.97 25.23 -12.01
N ASN A 170 3.33 25.72 -13.07
CA ASN A 170 3.63 25.37 -14.46
C ASN A 170 3.70 26.63 -15.35
N PRO A 171 4.62 27.57 -15.05
CA PRO A 171 4.68 28.83 -15.77
C PRO A 171 5.01 28.59 -17.24
N THR A 172 4.22 29.15 -18.16
CA THR A 172 4.33 28.87 -19.61
C THR A 172 5.62 29.37 -20.26
N GLU A 173 6.37 30.22 -19.57
CA GLU A 173 7.65 30.78 -20.02
C GLU A 173 8.85 29.90 -19.61
N ASP A 174 8.63 28.87 -18.77
CA ASP A 174 9.62 27.88 -18.40
C ASP A 174 9.44 26.61 -19.25
N ASP A 175 10.50 26.16 -19.91
CA ASP A 175 10.53 24.91 -20.68
C ASP A 175 11.18 23.74 -19.91
N ASP A 176 11.60 23.97 -18.66
CA ASP A 176 12.17 22.94 -17.81
C ASP A 176 11.09 22.06 -17.17
N VAL A 177 11.01 20.82 -17.64
CA VAL A 177 10.03 19.79 -17.23
C VAL A 177 10.65 18.74 -16.31
N HIS A 178 11.59 19.14 -15.46
CA HIS A 178 12.30 18.22 -14.58
C HIS A 178 11.44 17.67 -13.43
N GLY A 179 10.48 18.46 -12.92
CA GLY A 179 9.63 18.13 -11.77
C GLY A 179 8.52 17.10 -12.02
#